data_AF-A0A3M1BJ12-F1
#
_entry.id   AF-A0A3M1BJ12-F1
#
_cell.length_a   1.000
_cell.length_b   1.000
_cell.length_c   1.000
_cell.angle_alpha   90.00
_cell.angle_beta   90.00
_cell.angle_gamma   90.00
#
_symmetry.space_group_name_H-M   'P 1'
#
loop_
_entity.id
_entity.type
_entity.pdbx_description
1 polymer ?
#
loop_
_entity_poly.entity_id
_entity_poly.type
_entity_poly.pdbx_seq_one_letter_code
_entity_poly.pdbx_strand_id
1 'polypeptide(L)'
;MWAEFRRSLAFKLFLAFLAVTITVALLGIGITQYITRQEFSQLVSSNARASFSARVLTYYQEHGSWEGLNLQTLERVAPLPTPSPPQPQPRREAQPRPSGYLMMLADAEGKVIIPVPPYRQGDYLPEDLLAEGEPLLLDGEQIGTVITLGGPPPYDPRERHYLQRSNRALLYAALGATLLALALSLWFSRQLTLPLRRLTAAIRSMAGGRLGQQVDLHSRDEVGELAEAFNQMSRELARLNAQREQMTADIAHDLRTPLTVLSGYLESMADGVLQPTPERLEAMLQEVRRLHRLVADLRTLSLADAGALRLQKTPLDPAELLAQAVSAYQPLAAQQNIHLSGQAADNIPTIHADGDRLLQVLDNLVSNALRHTPPGGQVWCTAKAGEGNDRRSVIFSVRDTGEGIAPQDLPHIFERLYRADKARSEGQSGLGLAIARSLVEAHGGRIWAESTPGMGSAFFFAIPI
;
A
#
# COMPACT_ATOMS: atom_id res chain seq x y z
N MET A 1 -10.16 -28.03 -5.48
CA MET A 1 -8.72 -28.08 -5.11
C MET A 1 -7.79 -27.61 -6.24
N TRP A 2 -7.72 -28.28 -7.40
CA TRP A 2 -6.81 -27.88 -8.50
C TRP A 2 -7.12 -26.50 -9.13
N ALA A 3 -8.39 -26.11 -9.21
CA ALA A 3 -8.80 -24.81 -9.76
C ALA A 3 -8.47 -23.62 -8.84
N GLU A 4 -8.54 -23.79 -7.52
CA GLU A 4 -8.15 -22.77 -6.55
C GLU A 4 -6.64 -22.58 -6.51
N PHE A 5 -5.87 -23.65 -6.71
CA PHE A 5 -4.42 -23.61 -6.75
C PHE A 5 -3.88 -22.75 -7.90
N ARG A 6 -4.48 -22.84 -9.10
CA ARG A 6 -4.15 -21.98 -10.25
C ARG A 6 -4.46 -20.50 -10.05
N ARG A 7 -5.42 -20.16 -9.17
CA ARG A 7 -5.81 -18.77 -8.89
C ARG A 7 -4.91 -18.10 -7.85
N SER A 8 -4.14 -18.88 -7.09
CA SER A 8 -3.25 -18.36 -6.05
C SER A 8 -2.12 -17.50 -6.64
N LEU A 9 -1.96 -16.28 -6.12
CA LEU A 9 -0.87 -15.37 -6.49
C LEU A 9 0.51 -16.04 -6.31
N ALA A 10 0.70 -16.80 -5.22
CA ALA A 10 1.92 -17.59 -4.97
C ALA A 10 2.28 -18.51 -6.14
N PHE A 11 1.28 -19.18 -6.73
CA PHE A 11 1.50 -20.14 -7.80
C PHE A 11 1.84 -19.43 -9.11
N LYS A 12 1.17 -18.31 -9.40
CA LYS A 12 1.47 -17.47 -10.56
C LYS A 12 2.88 -16.87 -10.50
N LEU A 13 3.27 -16.32 -9.34
CA LEU A 13 4.62 -15.80 -9.13
C LEU A 13 5.67 -16.89 -9.24
N PHE A 14 5.46 -18.05 -8.61
CA PHE A 14 6.36 -19.19 -8.73
C PHE A 14 6.52 -19.65 -10.19
N LEU A 15 5.41 -19.78 -10.94
CA LEU A 15 5.46 -20.18 -12.35
C LEU A 15 6.17 -19.13 -13.22
N ALA A 16 5.95 -17.84 -12.97
CA ALA A 16 6.62 -16.76 -13.68
C ALA A 16 8.13 -16.79 -13.43
N PHE A 17 8.56 -16.89 -12.16
CA PHE A 17 9.98 -17.00 -11.81
C PHE A 17 10.61 -18.28 -12.37
N LEU A 18 9.91 -19.42 -12.32
CA LEU A 18 10.35 -20.68 -12.94
C LEU A 18 10.57 -20.50 -14.45
N ALA A 19 9.60 -19.89 -15.16
CA ALA A 19 9.70 -19.65 -16.59
C ALA A 19 10.88 -18.73 -16.95
N VAL A 20 11.07 -17.63 -16.21
CA VAL A 20 12.21 -16.72 -16.39
C VAL A 20 13.52 -17.45 -16.13
N THR A 21 13.61 -18.21 -15.03
CA THR A 21 14.83 -18.95 -14.66
C THR A 21 15.21 -19.96 -15.74
N ILE A 22 14.25 -20.76 -16.22
CA ILE A 22 14.50 -21.75 -17.28
C ILE A 22 14.92 -21.05 -18.58
N THR A 23 14.25 -19.95 -18.94
CA THR A 23 14.55 -19.21 -20.18
C THR A 23 15.96 -18.62 -20.14
N VAL A 24 16.33 -17.98 -19.03
CA VAL A 24 17.67 -17.41 -18.82
C VAL A 24 18.73 -18.52 -18.81
N ALA A 25 18.47 -19.65 -18.16
CA ALA A 25 19.39 -20.78 -18.15
C ALA A 25 19.61 -21.37 -19.55
N LEU A 26 18.55 -21.60 -20.32
CA LEU A 26 18.64 -22.14 -21.68
C LEU A 26 19.34 -21.17 -22.64
N LEU A 27 19.01 -19.88 -22.59
CA LEU A 27 19.69 -18.84 -23.37
C LEU A 27 21.17 -18.75 -23.00
N GLY A 28 21.49 -18.71 -21.70
CA GLY A 28 22.85 -18.65 -21.21
C GLY A 28 23.69 -19.85 -21.66
N ILE A 29 23.15 -21.07 -21.55
CA ILE A 29 23.80 -22.29 -22.06
C ILE A 29 24.01 -22.19 -23.59
N GLY A 30 22.97 -21.82 -24.34
CA GLY A 30 23.03 -21.73 -25.81
C GLY A 30 24.05 -20.71 -26.29
N ILE A 31 24.03 -19.49 -25.75
CA ILE A 31 24.96 -18.40 -26.08
C ILE A 31 26.39 -18.80 -25.71
N THR A 32 26.61 -19.32 -24.50
CA THR A 32 27.96 -19.69 -24.05
C THR A 32 28.52 -20.83 -24.89
N GLN A 33 27.71 -21.84 -25.23
CA GLN A 33 28.15 -22.93 -26.10
C GLN A 33 28.45 -22.46 -27.52
N TYR A 34 27.66 -21.52 -28.06
CA TYR A 34 27.89 -20.92 -29.36
C TYR A 34 29.22 -20.15 -29.39
N ILE A 35 29.41 -19.20 -28.46
CA ILE A 35 30.63 -18.38 -28.36
C ILE A 35 31.85 -19.28 -28.14
N THR A 36 31.78 -20.23 -27.19
CA THR A 36 32.91 -21.12 -26.88
C THR A 36 33.32 -21.94 -28.09
N ARG A 37 32.36 -22.49 -28.86
CA ARG A 37 32.68 -23.25 -30.07
C ARG A 37 33.31 -22.37 -31.15
N GLN A 38 32.78 -21.16 -31.34
CA GLN A 38 33.27 -20.23 -32.36
C GLN A 38 34.71 -19.78 -32.04
N GLU A 39 34.95 -19.23 -30.86
CA GLU A 39 36.27 -18.78 -30.39
C GLU A 39 37.29 -19.93 -30.40
N PHE A 40 36.89 -21.11 -29.91
CA PHE A 40 37.77 -22.27 -29.90
C PHE A 40 38.12 -22.73 -31.32
N SER A 41 37.17 -22.73 -32.26
CA SER A 41 37.45 -23.07 -33.67
C SER A 41 38.42 -22.09 -34.33
N GLN A 42 38.31 -20.80 -34.01
CA GLN A 42 39.22 -19.77 -34.50
C GLN A 42 40.63 -19.95 -33.92
N LEU A 43 40.72 -20.25 -32.61
CA LEU A 43 41.99 -20.53 -31.94
C LEU A 43 42.70 -21.74 -32.56
N VAL A 44 41.99 -22.86 -32.78
CA VAL A 44 42.56 -24.06 -33.40
C VAL A 44 43.01 -23.76 -34.84
N SER A 45 42.21 -23.02 -35.61
CA SER A 45 42.57 -22.61 -36.98
C SER A 45 43.81 -21.70 -37.01
N SER A 46 43.90 -20.74 -36.09
CA SER A 46 45.06 -19.86 -35.96
C SER A 46 46.33 -20.64 -35.60
N ASN A 47 46.23 -21.57 -34.65
CA ASN A 47 47.36 -22.41 -34.23
C ASN A 47 47.81 -23.35 -35.35
N ALA A 48 46.87 -23.93 -36.09
CA ALA A 48 47.17 -24.81 -37.21
C ALA A 48 47.90 -24.05 -38.33
N ARG A 49 47.43 -22.85 -38.70
CA ARG A 49 48.12 -21.97 -39.67
C ARG A 49 49.51 -21.58 -39.20
N ALA A 50 49.64 -21.08 -37.98
CA ALA A 50 50.93 -20.66 -37.44
C ALA A 50 51.95 -21.82 -37.44
N SER A 51 51.51 -23.04 -37.08
CA SER A 51 52.33 -24.25 -37.12
C SER A 51 52.77 -24.62 -38.54
N PHE A 52 51.88 -24.48 -39.52
CA PHE A 52 52.20 -24.74 -40.93
C PHE A 52 53.18 -23.72 -41.50
N SER A 53 52.88 -22.42 -41.33
CA SER A 53 53.76 -21.32 -41.73
C SER A 53 55.16 -21.46 -41.13
N ALA A 54 55.25 -21.80 -39.84
CA ALA A 54 56.49 -22.08 -39.15
C ALA A 54 57.29 -23.24 -39.79
N ARG A 55 56.64 -24.37 -40.11
CA ARG A 55 57.30 -25.51 -40.77
C ARG A 55 57.77 -25.19 -42.18
N VAL A 56 56.96 -24.45 -42.95
CA VAL A 56 57.32 -23.99 -44.29
C VAL A 56 58.53 -23.07 -44.25
N LEU A 57 58.54 -22.10 -43.32
CA LEU A 57 59.65 -21.19 -43.13
C LEU A 57 60.93 -21.93 -42.71
N THR A 58 60.85 -22.87 -41.76
CA THR A 58 62.00 -23.72 -41.36
C THR A 58 62.53 -24.52 -42.54
N TYR A 59 61.67 -25.12 -43.36
CA TYR A 59 62.09 -25.87 -44.53
C TYR A 59 62.88 -24.99 -45.51
N TYR A 60 62.36 -23.79 -45.81
CA TYR A 60 63.00 -22.85 -46.72
C TYR A 60 64.34 -22.36 -46.19
N GLN A 61 64.46 -22.10 -44.88
CA GLN A 61 65.72 -21.74 -44.23
C GLN A 61 66.77 -22.85 -44.33
N GLU A 62 66.36 -24.12 -44.23
CA GLU A 62 67.26 -25.27 -44.29
C GLU A 62 67.72 -25.62 -45.72
N HIS A 63 66.83 -25.49 -46.72
CA HIS A 63 67.09 -25.94 -48.09
C HIS A 63 67.39 -24.80 -49.07
N GLY A 64 67.05 -23.55 -48.72
CA GLY A 64 67.22 -22.37 -49.57
C GLY A 64 66.33 -22.31 -50.82
N SER A 65 65.39 -23.26 -50.98
CA SER A 65 64.47 -23.30 -52.12
C SER A 65 63.18 -24.07 -51.79
N TRP A 66 62.19 -23.96 -52.67
CA TRP A 66 60.95 -24.74 -52.61
C TRP A 66 61.06 -26.14 -53.25
N GLU A 67 62.24 -26.53 -53.75
CA GLU A 67 62.43 -27.78 -54.50
C GLU A 67 62.30 -29.00 -53.59
N GLY A 68 61.44 -29.96 -53.97
CA GLY A 68 61.16 -31.16 -53.16
C GLY A 68 60.19 -30.92 -51.99
N LEU A 69 59.67 -29.69 -51.82
CA LEU A 69 58.66 -29.40 -50.82
C LEU A 69 57.30 -30.02 -51.22
N ASN A 70 56.75 -30.83 -50.33
CA ASN A 70 55.39 -31.36 -50.41
C ASN A 70 54.88 -31.63 -49.00
N LEU A 71 53.60 -32.02 -48.87
CA LEU A 71 52.98 -32.28 -47.57
C LEU A 71 53.74 -33.34 -46.74
N GLN A 72 54.28 -34.38 -47.39
CA GLN A 72 55.01 -35.45 -46.69
C GLN A 72 56.38 -35.01 -46.18
N THR A 73 57.06 -34.10 -46.89
CA THR A 73 58.34 -33.53 -46.43
C THR A 73 58.12 -32.52 -45.31
N LEU A 74 57.05 -31.72 -45.37
CA LEU A 74 56.63 -30.79 -44.30
C LEU A 74 56.25 -31.47 -42.99
N GLU A 75 55.59 -32.62 -43.04
CA GLU A 75 55.25 -33.38 -41.84
C GLU A 75 56.50 -33.84 -41.07
N ARG A 76 57.64 -34.03 -41.78
CA ARG A 76 58.93 -34.45 -41.20
C ARG A 76 59.74 -33.30 -40.59
N VAL A 77 59.47 -32.06 -40.98
CA VAL A 77 60.10 -30.88 -40.38
C VAL A 77 59.63 -30.79 -38.91
N ALA A 78 60.58 -30.74 -37.98
CA ALA A 78 60.24 -30.67 -36.57
C ALA A 78 59.43 -29.39 -36.28
N PRO A 79 58.30 -29.47 -35.54
CA PRO A 79 57.60 -28.27 -35.15
C PRO A 79 58.52 -27.41 -34.27
N LEU A 80 58.58 -26.11 -34.54
CA LEU A 80 59.17 -25.14 -33.61
C LEU A 80 58.48 -25.25 -32.24
N PRO A 81 59.19 -25.08 -31.12
CA PRO A 81 58.57 -25.05 -29.80
C PRO A 81 57.71 -23.79 -29.69
N THR A 82 56.42 -23.92 -30.00
CA THR A 82 55.45 -22.88 -29.72
C THR A 82 55.22 -22.79 -28.20
N PRO A 83 54.92 -21.60 -27.64
CA PRO A 83 54.45 -21.45 -26.27
C PRO A 83 53.01 -21.98 -26.18
N SER A 84 52.86 -23.29 -26.33
CA SER A 84 51.62 -24.03 -26.15
C SER A 84 51.79 -24.92 -24.93
N PRO A 85 50.72 -25.20 -24.16
CA PRO A 85 50.81 -26.11 -23.01
C PRO A 85 51.46 -27.45 -23.42
N PRO A 86 52.21 -28.11 -22.52
CA PRO A 86 53.11 -29.20 -22.85
C PRO A 86 52.41 -30.30 -23.67
N GLN A 87 52.93 -30.55 -24.87
CA GLN A 87 52.47 -31.61 -25.76
C GLN A 87 53.18 -32.93 -25.42
N PRO A 88 52.48 -34.00 -25.02
CA PRO A 88 53.07 -35.34 -25.04
C PRO A 88 53.08 -35.94 -26.46
N GLN A 89 54.22 -36.53 -26.80
CA GLN A 89 54.68 -37.13 -28.08
C GLN A 89 53.62 -37.87 -28.93
N PRO A 90 53.80 -37.90 -30.27
CA PRO A 90 52.81 -38.46 -31.19
C PRO A 90 52.79 -39.99 -31.12
N ARG A 91 51.63 -40.58 -30.77
CA ARG A 91 51.29 -41.93 -31.21
C ARG A 91 50.56 -41.85 -32.55
N ARG A 92 51.12 -42.52 -33.55
CA ARG A 92 50.47 -42.86 -34.82
C ARG A 92 49.22 -43.67 -34.52
N GLU A 93 48.04 -43.14 -34.86
CA GLU A 93 46.90 -43.85 -35.47
C GLU A 93 45.62 -43.01 -35.34
N ALA A 94 45.35 -42.23 -36.38
CA ALA A 94 44.01 -42.00 -36.91
C ALA A 94 44.19 -41.55 -38.36
N GLN A 95 43.67 -42.32 -39.32
CA GLN A 95 43.64 -41.94 -40.73
C GLN A 95 43.06 -40.53 -40.90
N PRO A 96 43.66 -39.66 -41.72
CA PRO A 96 43.08 -38.38 -42.04
C PRO A 96 41.81 -38.65 -42.84
N ARG A 97 40.64 -38.39 -42.27
CA ARG A 97 39.48 -38.05 -43.09
C ARG A 97 39.86 -36.79 -43.86
N PRO A 98 39.47 -36.64 -45.14
CA PRO A 98 39.75 -35.41 -45.87
C PRO A 98 39.14 -34.24 -45.09
N SER A 99 40.00 -33.46 -44.46
CA SER A 99 39.61 -32.26 -43.74
C SER A 99 39.24 -31.22 -44.78
N GLY A 100 38.09 -30.58 -44.59
CA GLY A 100 37.75 -29.39 -45.37
C GLY A 100 38.68 -28.21 -45.07
N TYR A 101 39.57 -28.33 -44.08
CA TYR A 101 40.64 -27.39 -43.81
C TYR A 101 41.88 -27.78 -44.60
N LEU A 102 42.21 -26.99 -45.63
CA LEU A 102 43.29 -27.26 -46.57
C LEU A 102 44.22 -26.03 -46.60
N MET A 103 45.52 -26.27 -46.57
CA MET A 103 46.52 -25.21 -46.66
C MET A 103 47.31 -25.34 -47.94
N MET A 104 47.37 -24.25 -48.69
CA MET A 104 48.07 -24.11 -49.94
C MET A 104 49.26 -23.16 -49.74
N LEU A 105 50.35 -23.40 -50.44
CA LEU A 105 51.51 -22.51 -50.46
C LEU A 105 51.80 -22.10 -51.88
N ALA A 106 51.95 -20.80 -52.12
CA ALA A 106 52.50 -20.25 -53.35
C ALA A 106 53.84 -19.57 -53.07
N ASP A 107 54.73 -19.51 -54.06
CA ASP A 107 55.97 -18.72 -53.99
C ASP A 107 55.69 -17.20 -54.10
N ALA A 108 56.75 -16.39 -54.10
CA ALA A 108 56.67 -14.93 -54.15
C ALA A 108 55.98 -14.43 -55.43
N GLU A 109 56.07 -15.19 -56.52
CA GLU A 109 55.45 -14.90 -57.82
C GLU A 109 54.02 -15.46 -57.94
N GLY A 110 53.49 -16.09 -56.87
CA GLY A 110 52.13 -16.62 -56.84
C GLY A 110 51.96 -17.99 -57.49
N LYS A 111 53.06 -18.71 -57.78
CA LYS A 111 53.04 -20.06 -58.32
C LYS A 111 52.88 -21.09 -57.22
N VAL A 112 51.96 -22.03 -57.40
CA VAL A 112 51.59 -23.04 -56.41
C VAL A 112 52.72 -24.03 -56.17
N ILE A 113 53.20 -24.08 -54.92
CA ILE A 113 54.20 -25.02 -54.42
C ILE A 113 53.52 -26.24 -53.78
N ILE A 114 52.55 -26.00 -52.88
CA ILE A 114 51.77 -27.07 -52.24
C ILE A 114 50.35 -26.98 -52.78
N PRO A 115 49.91 -27.94 -53.63
CA PRO A 115 48.64 -27.83 -54.31
C PRO A 115 47.44 -28.19 -53.45
N VAL A 116 46.33 -27.51 -53.70
CA VAL A 116 45.00 -27.82 -53.16
C VAL A 116 43.99 -27.76 -54.32
N PRO A 117 43.18 -28.82 -54.58
CA PRO A 117 42.21 -28.81 -55.66
C PRO A 117 41.28 -27.57 -55.61
N PRO A 118 41.03 -26.89 -56.75
CA PRO A 118 41.35 -27.31 -58.12
C PRO A 118 42.79 -26.97 -58.58
N TYR A 119 43.55 -26.19 -57.81
CA TYR A 119 44.88 -25.71 -58.20
C TYR A 119 45.95 -26.80 -58.07
N ARG A 120 46.71 -26.99 -59.14
CA ARG A 120 47.79 -27.98 -59.23
C ARG A 120 49.14 -27.31 -59.01
N GLN A 121 50.13 -28.14 -58.70
CA GLN A 121 51.49 -27.66 -58.50
C GLN A 121 52.00 -27.02 -59.80
N GLY A 122 52.54 -25.81 -59.69
CA GLY A 122 52.99 -25.02 -60.82
C GLY A 122 51.93 -24.13 -61.48
N ASP A 123 50.65 -24.22 -61.09
CA ASP A 123 49.63 -23.25 -61.49
C ASP A 123 49.92 -21.87 -60.85
N TYR A 124 49.45 -20.79 -61.47
CA TYR A 124 49.51 -19.44 -60.88
C TYR A 124 48.17 -19.10 -60.23
N LEU A 125 48.23 -18.55 -59.03
CA LEU A 125 47.04 -18.17 -58.29
C LEU A 125 46.51 -16.80 -58.73
N PRO A 126 45.18 -16.63 -58.76
CA PRO A 126 44.55 -15.32 -58.94
C PRO A 126 45.01 -14.30 -57.89
N GLU A 127 45.13 -13.02 -58.28
CA GLU A 127 45.58 -11.93 -57.39
C GLU A 127 44.66 -11.73 -56.17
N ASP A 128 43.35 -11.91 -56.34
CA ASP A 128 42.36 -11.85 -55.26
C ASP A 128 42.62 -12.93 -54.19
N LEU A 129 42.97 -14.14 -54.62
CA LEU A 129 43.28 -15.23 -53.71
C LEU A 129 44.63 -15.04 -53.00
N LEU A 130 45.62 -14.47 -53.68
CA LEU A 130 46.91 -14.09 -53.07
C LEU A 130 46.73 -12.98 -52.03
N ALA A 131 45.82 -12.02 -52.28
CA ALA A 131 45.51 -10.94 -51.35
C ALA A 131 44.79 -11.40 -50.06
N GLU A 132 44.04 -12.51 -50.11
CA GLU A 132 43.43 -13.15 -48.93
C GLU A 132 44.42 -14.03 -48.14
N GLY A 133 45.58 -14.33 -48.72
CA GLY A 133 46.63 -15.15 -48.12
C GLY A 133 47.50 -14.39 -47.12
N GLU A 134 48.21 -15.16 -46.27
CA GLU A 134 49.16 -14.60 -45.31
C GLU A 134 50.58 -14.65 -45.92
N PRO A 135 51.29 -13.50 -46.05
CA PRO A 135 52.62 -13.47 -46.61
C PRO A 135 53.64 -14.10 -45.65
N LEU A 136 54.49 -14.97 -46.15
CA LEU A 136 55.66 -15.49 -45.45
C LEU A 136 56.85 -14.58 -45.73
N LEU A 137 57.39 -13.98 -44.67
CA LEU A 137 58.54 -13.08 -44.73
C LEU A 137 59.77 -13.75 -44.12
N LEU A 138 60.90 -13.68 -44.83
CA LEU A 138 62.23 -14.04 -44.32
C LEU A 138 63.13 -12.80 -44.45
N ASP A 139 63.66 -12.31 -43.33
CA ASP A 139 64.49 -11.09 -43.27
C ASP A 139 63.86 -9.85 -43.94
N GLY A 140 62.52 -9.79 -43.98
CA GLY A 140 61.75 -8.68 -44.58
C GLY A 140 61.38 -8.88 -46.05
N GLU A 141 61.86 -9.95 -46.70
CA GLU A 141 61.52 -10.31 -48.07
C GLU A 141 60.41 -11.37 -48.10
N GLN A 142 59.42 -11.21 -48.98
CA GLN A 142 58.34 -12.18 -49.13
C GLN A 142 58.83 -13.37 -49.94
N ILE A 143 58.90 -14.53 -49.29
CA ILE A 143 59.35 -15.78 -49.93
C ILE A 143 58.18 -16.60 -50.49
N GLY A 144 56.96 -16.35 -50.01
CA GLY A 144 55.75 -17.04 -50.44
C GLY A 144 54.50 -16.56 -49.71
N THR A 145 53.36 -17.17 -50.02
CA THR A 145 52.05 -16.83 -49.44
C THR A 145 51.31 -18.11 -49.04
N VAL A 146 50.84 -18.16 -47.79
CA VAL A 146 50.04 -19.28 -47.27
C VAL A 146 48.56 -18.95 -47.40
N ILE A 147 47.82 -19.82 -48.06
CA ILE A 147 46.38 -19.66 -48.28
C ILE A 147 45.64 -20.80 -47.59
N THR A 148 44.60 -20.43 -46.84
CA THR A 148 43.79 -21.39 -46.08
C THR A 148 42.41 -21.50 -46.70
N LEU A 149 42.03 -22.71 -47.10
CA LEU A 149 40.78 -22.99 -47.80
C LEU A 149 39.88 -23.88 -46.94
N GLY A 150 38.57 -23.55 -46.95
CA GLY A 150 37.48 -24.32 -46.36
C GLY A 150 37.26 -24.15 -44.84
N GLY A 151 36.55 -25.10 -44.21
CA GLY A 151 36.06 -24.98 -42.82
C GLY A 151 37.14 -25.25 -41.76
N PRO A 152 36.90 -24.95 -40.47
CA PRO A 152 37.91 -25.10 -39.43
C PRO A 152 38.46 -26.54 -39.33
N PRO A 153 39.71 -26.72 -38.87
CA PRO A 153 40.31 -28.04 -38.72
C PRO A 153 39.48 -28.92 -37.78
N PRO A 154 39.42 -30.24 -38.04
CA PRO A 154 38.73 -31.16 -37.15
C PRO A 154 39.44 -31.19 -35.79
N TYR A 155 38.66 -31.16 -34.71
CA TYR A 155 39.21 -31.21 -33.37
C TYR A 155 39.91 -32.54 -33.07
N ASP A 156 41.12 -32.46 -32.55
CA ASP A 156 41.85 -33.60 -32.00
C ASP A 156 41.04 -34.22 -30.83
N PRO A 157 41.17 -35.53 -30.50
CA PRO A 157 40.45 -36.11 -29.37
C PRO A 157 40.66 -35.35 -28.05
N ARG A 158 41.83 -34.73 -27.82
CA ARG A 158 42.09 -33.92 -26.62
C ARG A 158 41.29 -32.63 -26.58
N GLU A 159 41.22 -31.91 -27.70
CA GLU A 159 40.41 -30.70 -27.86
C GLU A 159 38.92 -31.00 -27.68
N ARG A 160 38.46 -32.12 -28.23
CA ARG A 160 37.08 -32.62 -27.99
C ARG A 160 36.83 -32.92 -26.52
N HIS A 161 37.76 -33.57 -25.83
CA HIS A 161 37.64 -33.82 -24.40
C HIS A 161 37.65 -32.53 -23.57
N TYR A 162 38.45 -31.53 -23.95
CA TYR A 162 38.42 -30.21 -23.31
C TYR A 162 37.05 -29.56 -23.47
N LEU A 163 36.53 -29.46 -24.71
CA LEU A 163 35.19 -28.92 -24.98
C LEU A 163 34.10 -29.67 -24.21
N GLN A 164 34.17 -31.00 -24.14
CA GLN A 164 33.21 -31.81 -23.37
C GLN A 164 33.28 -31.51 -21.86
N ARG A 165 34.48 -31.39 -21.27
CA ARG A 165 34.65 -31.06 -19.85
C ARG A 165 34.12 -29.65 -19.56
N SER A 166 34.45 -28.67 -20.39
CA SER A 166 33.95 -27.30 -20.26
C SER A 166 32.42 -27.25 -20.39
N ASN A 167 31.84 -27.93 -21.38
CA ASN A 167 30.38 -28.01 -21.54
C ASN A 167 29.69 -28.69 -20.34
N ARG A 168 30.27 -29.76 -19.78
CA ARG A 168 29.73 -30.41 -18.58
C ARG A 168 29.81 -29.51 -17.35
N ALA A 169 30.93 -28.81 -17.15
CA ALA A 169 31.09 -27.85 -16.06
C ALA A 169 30.06 -26.72 -16.16
N LEU A 170 29.86 -26.16 -17.36
CA LEU A 170 28.83 -25.16 -17.63
C LEU A 170 27.41 -25.70 -17.34
N LEU A 171 27.13 -26.93 -17.73
CA LEU A 171 25.84 -27.57 -17.47
C LEU A 171 25.59 -27.76 -15.96
N TYR A 172 26.59 -28.21 -15.20
CA TYR A 172 26.47 -28.34 -13.74
C TYR A 172 26.30 -26.97 -13.06
N ALA A 173 27.03 -25.96 -13.50
CA ALA A 173 26.88 -24.59 -12.99
C ALA A 173 25.47 -24.05 -13.27
N ALA A 174 24.95 -24.23 -14.50
CA ALA A 174 23.60 -23.80 -14.87
C ALA A 174 22.52 -24.55 -14.07
N LEU A 175 22.70 -25.86 -13.83
CA LEU A 175 21.80 -26.66 -13.00
C LEU A 175 21.79 -26.16 -11.55
N GLY A 176 22.97 -25.92 -10.97
CA GLY A 176 23.09 -25.38 -9.61
C GLY A 176 22.44 -24.00 -9.46
N ALA A 177 22.68 -23.09 -10.40
CA ALA A 177 22.06 -21.77 -10.43
C ALA A 177 20.53 -21.85 -10.55
N THR A 178 20.03 -22.76 -11.39
CA THR A 178 18.58 -22.99 -11.57
C THR A 178 17.93 -23.50 -10.28
N LEU A 179 18.56 -24.45 -9.60
CA LEU A 179 18.07 -24.98 -8.32
C LEU A 179 18.03 -23.90 -7.23
N LEU A 180 19.07 -23.06 -7.15
CA LEU A 180 19.12 -21.95 -6.20
C LEU A 180 18.01 -20.92 -6.49
N ALA A 181 17.84 -20.53 -7.76
CA ALA A 181 16.78 -19.62 -8.17
C ALA A 181 15.38 -20.17 -7.85
N LEU A 182 15.17 -21.49 -8.00
CA LEU A 182 13.92 -22.13 -7.63
C LEU A 182 13.66 -22.13 -6.12
N ALA A 183 14.70 -22.41 -5.32
CA ALA A 183 14.60 -22.35 -3.87
C ALA A 183 14.26 -20.92 -3.40
N LEU A 184 14.95 -19.91 -3.93
CA LEU A 184 14.68 -18.49 -3.65
C LEU A 184 13.28 -18.08 -4.09
N SER A 185 12.82 -18.53 -5.26
CA SER A 185 11.47 -18.26 -5.75
C SER A 185 10.38 -18.83 -4.83
N LEU A 186 10.54 -20.07 -4.37
CA LEU A 186 9.62 -20.70 -3.43
C LEU A 186 9.61 -19.98 -2.07
N TRP A 187 10.78 -19.58 -1.58
CA TRP A 187 10.92 -18.82 -0.34
C TRP A 187 10.21 -17.46 -0.44
N PHE A 188 10.51 -16.67 -1.46
CA PHE A 188 9.92 -15.35 -1.69
C PHE A 188 8.41 -15.40 -1.91
N SER A 189 7.93 -16.38 -2.69
CA SER A 189 6.50 -16.62 -2.93
C SER A 189 5.75 -16.90 -1.63
N ARG A 190 6.33 -17.70 -0.72
CA ARG A 190 5.76 -17.96 0.60
C ARG A 190 5.79 -16.74 1.51
N GLN A 191 6.89 -16.00 1.51
CA GLN A 191 7.09 -14.81 2.33
C GLN A 191 6.03 -13.73 2.05
N LEU A 192 5.73 -13.45 0.78
CA LEU A 192 4.74 -12.43 0.39
C LEU A 192 3.29 -12.91 0.52
N THR A 193 3.00 -14.17 0.17
CA THR A 193 1.61 -14.61 0.06
C THR A 193 0.98 -14.94 1.42
N LEU A 194 1.78 -15.38 2.41
CA LEU A 194 1.24 -15.79 3.71
C LEU A 194 0.60 -14.61 4.49
N PRO A 195 1.25 -13.43 4.64
CA PRO A 195 0.64 -12.27 5.30
C PRO A 195 -0.64 -11.80 4.59
N LEU A 196 -0.63 -11.74 3.26
CA LEU A 196 -1.79 -11.32 2.46
C LEU A 196 -2.99 -12.24 2.66
N ARG A 197 -2.77 -13.56 2.78
CA ARG A 197 -3.84 -14.51 3.10
C ARG A 197 -4.42 -14.29 4.51
N ARG A 198 -3.58 -13.98 5.49
CA ARG A 198 -4.03 -13.67 6.87
C ARG A 198 -4.87 -12.39 6.89
N LEU A 199 -4.41 -11.33 6.23
CA LEU A 199 -5.17 -10.09 6.07
C LEU A 199 -6.50 -10.33 5.36
N THR A 200 -6.50 -11.06 4.24
CA THR A 200 -7.73 -11.40 3.51
C THR A 200 -8.71 -12.18 4.39
N ALA A 201 -8.22 -13.12 5.21
CA ALA A 201 -9.05 -13.88 6.13
C ALA A 201 -9.64 -12.98 7.23
N ALA A 202 -8.85 -12.05 7.78
CA ALA A 202 -9.33 -11.07 8.76
C ALA A 202 -10.38 -10.12 8.17
N ILE A 203 -10.18 -9.65 6.93
CA ILE A 203 -11.17 -8.83 6.22
C ILE A 203 -12.49 -9.59 6.01
N ARG A 204 -12.43 -10.86 5.58
CA ARG A 204 -13.64 -11.69 5.41
C ARG A 204 -14.35 -11.97 6.73
N SER A 205 -13.59 -12.18 7.80
CA SER A 205 -14.10 -12.32 9.17
C SER A 205 -14.85 -11.06 9.62
N MET A 206 -14.26 -9.88 9.37
CA MET A 206 -14.86 -8.58 9.66
C MET A 206 -16.15 -8.35 8.85
N ALA A 207 -16.17 -8.71 7.56
CA ALA A 207 -17.38 -8.66 6.74
C ALA A 207 -18.49 -9.58 7.26
N GLY A 208 -18.14 -10.64 8.01
CA GLY A 208 -19.06 -11.51 8.74
C GLY A 208 -19.50 -10.98 10.10
N GLY A 209 -19.17 -9.74 10.47
CA GLY A 209 -19.60 -9.08 11.71
C GLY A 209 -18.63 -9.21 12.89
N ARG A 210 -17.49 -9.89 12.73
CA ARG A 210 -16.47 -9.97 13.80
C ARG A 210 -15.55 -8.74 13.76
N LEU A 211 -16.00 -7.66 14.39
CA LEU A 211 -15.26 -6.41 14.49
C LEU A 211 -14.14 -6.48 15.55
N GLY A 212 -13.13 -5.63 15.43
CA GLY A 212 -12.05 -5.50 16.43
C GLY A 212 -10.94 -6.54 16.33
N GLN A 213 -11.00 -7.44 15.34
CA GLN A 213 -9.92 -8.38 15.08
C GLN A 213 -8.66 -7.65 14.61
N GLN A 214 -7.52 -8.03 15.16
CA GLN A 214 -6.21 -7.49 14.79
C GLN A 214 -5.36 -8.58 14.13
N VAL A 215 -4.58 -8.18 13.13
CA VAL A 215 -3.60 -9.03 12.47
C VAL A 215 -2.22 -8.63 13.00
N ASP A 216 -1.59 -9.55 13.72
CA ASP A 216 -0.23 -9.38 14.18
C ASP A 216 0.75 -9.74 13.05
N LEU A 217 1.30 -8.71 12.42
CA LEU A 217 2.30 -8.83 11.36
C LEU A 217 3.50 -7.96 11.73
N HIS A 218 4.59 -8.60 12.12
CA HIS A 218 5.86 -7.95 12.41
C HIS A 218 6.66 -7.74 11.11
N SER A 219 6.14 -6.92 10.20
CA SER A 219 6.81 -6.53 8.96
C SER A 219 7.03 -5.02 8.93
N ARG A 220 8.16 -4.58 8.37
CA ARG A 220 8.52 -3.15 8.23
C ARG A 220 8.42 -2.66 6.78
N ASP A 221 7.74 -3.44 5.94
CA ASP A 221 7.48 -3.16 4.54
C ASP A 221 6.04 -2.66 4.34
N GLU A 222 5.64 -2.48 3.09
CA GLU A 222 4.30 -2.03 2.70
C GLU A 222 3.19 -2.98 3.18
N VAL A 223 3.52 -4.25 3.42
CA VAL A 223 2.58 -5.23 3.98
C VAL A 223 2.35 -4.99 5.47
N GLY A 224 3.38 -4.54 6.20
CA GLY A 224 3.26 -4.07 7.58
C GLY A 224 2.38 -2.83 7.70
N GLU A 225 2.62 -1.82 6.86
CA GLU A 225 1.80 -0.60 6.81
C GLU A 225 0.32 -0.90 6.52
N LEU A 226 0.06 -1.78 5.55
CA LEU A 226 -1.31 -2.24 5.25
C LEU A 226 -1.97 -2.94 6.45
N ALA A 227 -1.20 -3.72 7.23
CA ALA A 227 -1.71 -4.39 8.41
C ALA A 227 -2.05 -3.39 9.53
N GLU A 228 -1.22 -2.37 9.74
CA GLU A 228 -1.48 -1.31 10.69
C GLU A 228 -2.73 -0.50 10.33
N ALA A 229 -2.85 -0.10 9.05
CA ALA A 229 -4.03 0.60 8.55
C ALA A 229 -5.32 -0.25 8.72
N PHE A 230 -5.25 -1.55 8.41
CA PHE A 230 -6.34 -2.48 8.68
C PHE A 230 -6.70 -2.55 10.17
N ASN A 231 -5.69 -2.68 11.04
CA ASN A 231 -5.89 -2.77 12.49
C ASN A 231 -6.53 -1.48 13.06
N GLN A 232 -6.12 -0.31 12.58
CA GLN A 232 -6.72 0.97 12.95
C GLN A 232 -8.20 1.04 12.53
N MET A 233 -8.51 0.73 11.27
CA MET A 233 -9.88 0.69 10.77
C MET A 233 -10.74 -0.32 11.55
N SER A 234 -10.20 -1.51 11.84
CA SER A 234 -10.89 -2.56 12.61
C SER A 234 -11.26 -2.09 14.02
N ARG A 235 -10.35 -1.39 14.71
CA ARG A 235 -10.61 -0.81 16.04
C ARG A 235 -11.66 0.29 15.99
N GLU A 236 -11.58 1.18 15.00
CA GLU A 236 -12.53 2.28 14.85
C GLU A 236 -13.95 1.77 14.58
N LEU A 237 -14.09 0.80 13.67
CA LEU A 237 -15.38 0.15 13.39
C LEU A 237 -15.94 -0.56 14.61
N ALA A 238 -15.10 -1.27 15.38
CA ALA A 238 -15.54 -1.92 16.62
C ALA A 238 -16.04 -0.90 17.66
N ARG A 239 -15.33 0.23 17.80
CA ARG A 239 -15.71 1.32 18.69
C ARG A 239 -17.04 1.94 18.27
N LEU A 240 -17.21 2.26 16.99
CA LEU A 240 -18.45 2.82 16.45
C LEU A 240 -19.63 1.85 16.63
N ASN A 241 -19.41 0.55 16.41
CA ASN A 241 -20.45 -0.45 16.62
C ASN A 241 -20.84 -0.57 18.10
N ALA A 242 -19.87 -0.62 19.00
CA ALA A 242 -20.13 -0.64 20.44
C ALA A 242 -20.88 0.62 20.91
N GLN A 243 -20.52 1.81 20.41
CA GLN A 243 -21.23 3.06 20.68
C GLN A 243 -22.67 3.02 20.17
N ARG A 244 -22.91 2.45 18.98
CA ARG A 244 -24.26 2.28 18.42
C ARG A 244 -25.11 1.31 19.25
N GLU A 245 -24.54 0.19 19.67
CA GLU A 245 -25.22 -0.79 20.53
C GLU A 245 -25.57 -0.18 21.89
N GLN A 246 -24.62 0.52 22.51
CA GLN A 246 -24.82 1.23 23.77
C GLN A 246 -25.94 2.28 23.63
N MET A 247 -25.90 3.11 22.58
CA MET A 247 -26.95 4.08 22.30
C MET A 247 -28.33 3.42 22.15
N THR A 248 -28.40 2.29 21.45
CA THR A 248 -29.67 1.56 21.26
C THR A 248 -30.20 1.02 22.59
N ALA A 249 -29.32 0.51 23.45
CA ALA A 249 -29.68 0.04 24.79
C ALA A 249 -30.18 1.18 25.69
N ASP A 250 -29.48 2.31 25.68
CA ASP A 250 -29.83 3.49 26.48
C ASP A 250 -31.17 4.10 26.02
N ILE A 251 -31.42 4.18 24.70
CA ILE A 251 -32.73 4.59 24.14
C ILE A 251 -33.84 3.66 24.62
N ALA A 252 -33.62 2.33 24.55
CA ALA A 252 -34.62 1.37 24.98
C ALA A 252 -34.93 1.50 26.49
N HIS A 253 -33.93 1.82 27.30
CA HIS A 253 -34.10 2.08 28.73
C HIS A 253 -34.93 3.35 28.99
N ASP A 254 -34.56 4.46 28.37
CA ASP A 254 -35.20 5.77 28.57
C ASP A 254 -36.65 5.83 28.05
N LEU A 255 -36.99 4.99 27.06
CA LEU A 255 -38.36 4.78 26.59
C LEU A 255 -39.16 3.85 27.52
N ARG A 256 -38.53 2.80 28.07
CA ARG A 256 -39.21 1.80 28.90
C ARG A 256 -39.73 2.42 30.20
N THR A 257 -38.94 3.23 30.88
CA THR A 257 -39.31 3.82 32.18
C THR A 257 -40.64 4.60 32.15
N PRO A 258 -40.84 5.62 31.30
CA PRO A 258 -42.11 6.36 31.24
C PRO A 258 -43.26 5.49 30.73
N LEU A 259 -42.99 4.53 29.83
CA LEU A 259 -44.00 3.57 29.38
C LEU A 259 -44.49 2.67 30.53
N THR A 260 -43.59 2.14 31.35
CA THR A 260 -43.95 1.33 32.52
C THR A 260 -44.78 2.12 33.52
N VAL A 261 -44.44 3.40 33.75
CA VAL A 261 -45.21 4.29 34.63
C VAL A 261 -46.61 4.52 34.07
N LEU A 262 -46.72 4.85 32.77
CA LEU A 262 -48.00 5.03 32.09
C LEU A 262 -48.87 3.76 32.15
N SER A 263 -48.30 2.60 31.84
CA SER A 263 -48.98 1.31 31.92
C SER A 263 -49.46 1.04 33.34
N GLY A 264 -48.62 1.25 34.36
CA GLY A 264 -49.00 1.03 35.76
C GLY A 264 -50.15 1.93 36.23
N TYR A 265 -50.17 3.21 35.82
CA TYR A 265 -51.30 4.10 36.09
C TYR A 265 -52.58 3.61 35.40
N LEU A 266 -52.50 3.26 34.11
CA LEU A 266 -53.64 2.82 33.32
C LEU A 266 -54.22 1.48 33.81
N GLU A 267 -53.37 0.50 34.14
CA GLU A 267 -53.77 -0.79 34.71
C GLU A 267 -54.44 -0.59 36.07
N SER A 268 -53.83 0.18 36.97
CA SER A 268 -54.42 0.45 38.29
C SER A 268 -55.76 1.19 38.22
N MET A 269 -55.94 2.06 37.22
CA MET A 269 -57.21 2.74 36.97
C MET A 269 -58.25 1.79 36.38
N ALA A 270 -57.85 0.90 35.46
CA ALA A 270 -58.73 -0.10 34.86
C ALA A 270 -59.23 -1.11 35.91
N ASP A 271 -58.37 -1.50 36.86
CA ASP A 271 -58.71 -2.40 37.97
C ASP A 271 -59.50 -1.70 39.09
N GLY A 272 -59.74 -0.39 38.99
CA GLY A 272 -60.47 0.41 39.97
C GLY A 272 -59.71 0.71 41.27
N VAL A 273 -58.43 0.32 41.36
CA VAL A 273 -57.55 0.60 42.50
C VAL A 273 -57.19 2.09 42.56
N LEU A 274 -56.97 2.71 41.41
CA LEU A 274 -56.72 4.15 41.28
C LEU A 274 -57.90 4.88 40.62
N GLN A 275 -58.34 5.98 41.23
CA GLN A 275 -59.29 6.91 40.61
C GLN A 275 -58.60 7.82 39.56
N PRO A 276 -59.23 8.10 38.41
CA PRO A 276 -58.71 8.99 37.37
C PRO A 276 -58.92 10.47 37.75
N THR A 277 -58.13 10.98 38.69
CA THR A 277 -58.20 12.39 39.10
C THR A 277 -57.50 13.30 38.07
N PRO A 278 -57.87 14.60 37.99
CA PRO A 278 -57.23 15.56 37.08
C PRO A 278 -55.70 15.62 37.24
N GLU A 279 -55.18 15.51 38.47
CA GLU A 279 -53.75 15.55 38.76
C GLU A 279 -53.02 14.32 38.18
N ARG A 280 -53.65 13.15 38.23
CA ARG A 280 -53.09 11.89 37.69
C ARG A 280 -53.15 11.86 36.17
N LEU A 281 -54.25 12.37 35.58
CA LEU A 281 -54.36 12.55 34.14
C LEU A 281 -53.30 13.52 33.62
N GLU A 282 -53.06 14.63 34.32
CA GLU A 282 -51.99 15.57 33.98
C GLU A 282 -50.61 14.93 34.11
N ALA A 283 -50.35 14.15 35.16
CA ALA A 283 -49.08 13.42 35.31
C ALA A 283 -48.83 12.46 34.12
N MET A 284 -49.85 11.70 33.70
CA MET A 284 -49.73 10.84 32.50
C MET A 284 -49.52 11.67 31.22
N LEU A 285 -50.22 12.80 31.07
CA LEU A 285 -50.06 13.67 29.91
C LEU A 285 -48.66 14.27 29.84
N GLN A 286 -48.05 14.59 30.99
CA GLN A 286 -46.65 15.01 31.07
C GLN A 286 -45.70 13.92 30.60
N GLU A 287 -45.92 12.65 30.95
CA GLU A 287 -45.11 11.55 30.44
C GLU A 287 -45.28 11.31 28.94
N VAL A 288 -46.49 11.46 28.40
CA VAL A 288 -46.71 11.41 26.94
C VAL A 288 -45.98 12.54 26.23
N ARG A 289 -46.06 13.77 26.75
CA ARG A 289 -45.31 14.93 26.21
C ARG A 289 -43.80 14.69 26.29
N ARG A 290 -43.32 14.07 27.37
CA ARG A 290 -41.91 13.69 27.53
C ARG A 290 -41.46 12.67 26.49
N LEU A 291 -42.23 11.61 26.26
CA LEU A 291 -41.98 10.62 25.20
C LEU A 291 -41.95 11.27 23.81
N HIS A 292 -42.89 12.17 23.51
CA HIS A 292 -42.91 12.87 22.21
C HIS A 292 -41.66 13.71 21.98
N ARG A 293 -41.20 14.45 23.01
CA ARG A 293 -39.93 15.20 22.95
C ARG A 293 -38.75 14.26 22.71
N LEU A 294 -38.65 13.16 23.44
CA LEU A 294 -37.56 12.20 23.30
C LEU A 294 -37.50 11.60 21.89
N VAL A 295 -38.65 11.25 21.29
CA VAL A 295 -38.70 10.76 19.90
C VAL A 295 -38.27 11.83 18.89
N ALA A 296 -38.70 13.08 19.08
CA ALA A 296 -38.29 14.20 18.22
C ALA A 296 -36.77 14.49 18.31
N ASP A 297 -36.23 14.41 19.53
CA ASP A 297 -34.81 14.56 19.83
C ASP A 297 -33.97 13.47 19.13
N LEU A 298 -34.39 12.21 19.25
CA LEU A 298 -33.74 11.09 18.57
C LEU A 298 -33.78 11.21 17.04
N ARG A 299 -34.91 11.67 16.49
CA ARG A 299 -35.01 11.94 15.04
C ARG A 299 -34.03 13.03 14.61
N THR A 300 -33.92 14.11 15.38
CA THR A 300 -33.00 15.21 15.08
C THR A 300 -31.55 14.73 15.09
N LEU A 301 -31.15 13.96 16.09
CA LEU A 301 -29.82 13.36 16.17
C LEU A 301 -29.55 12.39 15.01
N SER A 302 -30.50 11.51 14.69
CA SER A 302 -30.35 10.58 13.57
C SER A 302 -30.19 11.29 12.22
N LEU A 303 -30.87 12.43 12.02
CA LEU A 303 -30.70 13.24 10.82
C LEU A 303 -29.35 13.95 10.78
N ALA A 304 -28.86 14.44 11.91
CA ALA A 304 -27.54 15.05 12.02
C ALA A 304 -26.43 14.05 11.68
N ASP A 305 -26.51 12.82 12.23
CA ASP A 305 -25.53 11.75 11.99
C ASP A 305 -25.43 11.32 10.54
N ALA A 306 -26.57 11.27 9.86
CA ALA A 306 -26.63 10.94 8.46
C ALA A 306 -26.16 12.09 7.55
N GLY A 307 -25.79 13.25 8.12
CA GLY A 307 -25.55 14.48 7.37
C GLY A 307 -26.80 14.98 6.61
N ALA A 308 -27.98 14.49 7.00
CA ALA A 308 -29.25 14.73 6.33
C ALA A 308 -30.06 15.88 6.95
N LEU A 309 -29.53 16.53 8.00
CA LEU A 309 -30.16 17.67 8.62
C LEU A 309 -30.12 18.88 7.68
N ARG A 310 -31.26 19.16 7.02
CA ARG A 310 -31.42 20.34 6.16
C ARG A 310 -31.77 21.55 7.00
N LEU A 311 -30.88 22.54 7.01
CA LEU A 311 -31.10 23.83 7.68
C LEU A 311 -31.77 24.82 6.72
N GLN A 312 -32.75 25.54 7.22
CA GLN A 312 -33.40 26.66 6.51
C GLN A 312 -32.73 27.97 6.93
N LYS A 313 -31.56 28.25 6.35
CA LYS A 313 -30.78 29.44 6.71
C LYS A 313 -31.41 30.71 6.13
N THR A 314 -31.70 31.66 7.00
CA THR A 314 -32.20 33.01 6.65
C THR A 314 -31.41 34.07 7.42
N PRO A 315 -31.38 35.33 6.95
CA PRO A 315 -30.79 36.42 7.71
C PRO A 315 -31.49 36.55 9.07
N LEU A 316 -30.72 36.43 10.15
CA LEU A 316 -31.23 36.40 11.52
C LEU A 316 -30.47 37.42 12.38
N ASP A 317 -31.21 38.22 13.14
CA ASP A 317 -30.64 39.11 14.16
C ASP A 317 -30.36 38.32 15.46
N PRO A 318 -29.08 38.19 15.88
CA PRO A 318 -28.73 37.53 17.13
C PRO A 318 -29.37 38.13 18.37
N ALA A 319 -29.61 39.44 18.39
CA ALA A 319 -30.21 40.12 19.53
C ALA A 319 -31.69 39.75 19.69
N GLU A 320 -32.43 39.70 18.57
CA GLU A 320 -33.84 39.26 18.56
C GLU A 320 -33.97 37.80 18.99
N LEU A 321 -33.11 36.91 18.48
CA LEU A 321 -33.09 35.50 18.86
C LEU A 321 -32.84 35.33 20.37
N LEU A 322 -31.84 36.03 20.92
CA LEU A 322 -31.51 35.98 22.34
C LEU A 322 -32.67 36.50 23.21
N ALA A 323 -33.29 37.61 22.80
CA ALA A 323 -34.43 38.20 23.50
C ALA A 323 -35.64 37.24 23.50
N GLN A 324 -35.90 36.57 22.37
CA GLN A 324 -36.95 35.56 22.25
C GLN A 324 -36.72 34.39 23.21
N ALA A 325 -35.51 33.83 23.25
CA ALA A 325 -35.17 32.75 24.16
C ALA A 325 -35.33 33.15 25.63
N VAL A 326 -34.83 34.32 26.02
CA VAL A 326 -34.91 34.82 27.41
C VAL A 326 -36.36 35.09 27.82
N SER A 327 -37.17 35.68 26.94
CA SER A 327 -38.58 35.98 27.20
C SER A 327 -39.39 34.71 27.48
N ALA A 328 -39.14 33.63 26.74
CA ALA A 328 -39.82 32.35 26.91
C ALA A 328 -39.62 31.72 28.31
N TYR A 329 -38.44 31.92 28.91
CA TYR A 329 -38.08 31.33 30.20
C TYR A 329 -38.29 32.25 31.41
N GLN A 330 -38.63 33.52 31.21
CA GLN A 330 -38.81 34.44 32.34
C GLN A 330 -39.87 33.99 33.37
N PRO A 331 -41.06 33.51 32.97
CA PRO A 331 -42.05 33.05 33.93
C PRO A 331 -41.55 31.89 34.81
N LEU A 332 -40.80 30.95 34.20
CA LEU A 332 -40.25 29.80 34.91
C LEU A 332 -39.13 30.22 35.88
N ALA A 333 -38.23 31.11 35.43
CA ALA A 333 -37.16 31.65 36.27
C ALA A 333 -37.72 32.38 37.49
N ALA A 334 -38.76 33.21 37.30
CA ALA A 334 -39.46 33.89 38.39
C ALA A 334 -40.12 32.91 39.37
N GLN A 335 -40.78 31.86 38.87
CA GLN A 335 -41.37 30.80 39.72
C GLN A 335 -40.31 30.06 40.56
N GLN A 336 -39.10 29.90 40.04
CA GLN A 336 -37.99 29.25 40.73
C GLN A 336 -37.13 30.22 41.57
N ASN A 337 -37.50 31.50 41.64
CA ASN A 337 -36.75 32.57 42.29
C ASN A 337 -35.31 32.71 41.76
N ILE A 338 -35.13 32.60 40.44
CA ILE A 338 -33.84 32.76 39.74
C ILE A 338 -33.88 34.05 38.91
N HIS A 339 -32.80 34.84 38.97
CA HIS A 339 -32.68 36.03 38.14
C HIS A 339 -32.16 35.67 36.74
N LEU A 340 -33.03 35.71 35.74
CA LEU A 340 -32.67 35.51 34.33
C LEU A 340 -32.50 36.87 33.64
N SER A 341 -31.39 37.07 32.94
CA SER A 341 -31.11 38.28 32.15
C SER A 341 -30.54 37.96 30.78
N GLY A 342 -30.86 38.81 29.79
CA GLY A 342 -30.39 38.71 28.42
C GLY A 342 -29.76 40.02 27.97
N GLN A 343 -28.52 39.99 27.50
CA GLN A 343 -27.84 41.18 26.97
C GLN A 343 -27.03 40.85 25.71
N ALA A 344 -27.45 41.42 24.59
CA ALA A 344 -26.68 41.45 23.35
C ALA A 344 -25.70 42.64 23.37
N ALA A 345 -24.49 42.45 22.88
CA ALA A 345 -23.55 43.54 22.62
C ALA A 345 -24.08 44.47 21.52
N ASP A 346 -23.56 45.71 21.48
CA ASP A 346 -23.90 46.64 20.39
C ASP A 346 -23.22 46.21 19.08
N ASN A 347 -23.89 46.46 17.95
CA ASN A 347 -23.37 46.21 16.58
C ASN A 347 -22.98 44.75 16.28
N ILE A 348 -23.78 43.77 16.72
CA ILE A 348 -23.58 42.37 16.33
C ILE A 348 -23.99 42.20 14.85
N PRO A 349 -23.15 41.56 14.02
CA PRO A 349 -23.51 41.29 12.63
C PRO A 349 -24.67 40.29 12.53
N THR A 350 -25.54 40.48 11.54
CA THR A 350 -26.56 39.50 11.15
C THR A 350 -25.89 38.20 10.71
N ILE A 351 -26.45 37.06 11.11
CA ILE A 351 -25.95 35.72 10.74
C ILE A 351 -26.90 35.05 9.74
N HIS A 352 -26.38 34.20 8.86
CA HIS A 352 -27.21 33.34 8.00
C HIS A 352 -27.43 31.98 8.66
N ALA A 353 -28.52 31.86 9.42
CA ALA A 353 -28.79 30.69 10.25
C ALA A 353 -30.26 30.26 10.23
N ASP A 354 -30.52 29.05 10.70
CA ASP A 354 -31.86 28.53 10.92
C ASP A 354 -32.32 28.93 12.33
N GLY A 355 -33.18 29.94 12.41
CA GLY A 355 -33.61 30.55 13.66
C GLY A 355 -34.29 29.58 14.61
N ASP A 356 -35.15 28.70 14.09
CA ASP A 356 -35.86 27.69 14.91
C ASP A 356 -34.87 26.71 15.54
N ARG A 357 -33.82 26.32 14.80
CA ARG A 357 -32.78 25.42 15.30
C ARG A 357 -31.86 26.10 16.30
N LEU A 358 -31.50 27.36 16.10
CA LEU A 358 -30.70 28.08 17.10
C LEU A 358 -31.52 28.41 18.36
N LEU A 359 -32.82 28.63 18.24
CA LEU A 359 -33.71 28.73 19.40
C LEU A 359 -33.73 27.41 20.18
N GLN A 360 -33.79 26.27 19.48
CA GLN A 360 -33.66 24.94 20.11
C GLN A 360 -32.31 24.75 20.83
N VAL A 361 -31.21 25.31 20.32
CA VAL A 361 -29.91 25.31 21.02
C VAL A 361 -30.03 26.12 22.32
N LEU A 362 -30.56 27.34 22.25
CA LEU A 362 -30.72 28.21 23.42
C LEU A 362 -31.67 27.59 24.46
N ASP A 363 -32.79 27.00 24.04
CA ASP A 363 -33.73 26.32 24.92
C ASP A 363 -33.05 25.19 25.71
N ASN A 364 -32.21 24.39 25.05
CA ASN A 364 -31.43 23.34 25.70
C ASN A 364 -30.44 23.90 26.73
N LEU A 365 -29.77 25.01 26.42
CA LEU A 365 -28.78 25.61 27.31
C LEU A 365 -29.43 26.36 28.49
N VAL A 366 -30.46 27.18 28.24
CA VAL A 366 -31.16 27.97 29.26
C VAL A 366 -31.94 27.06 30.21
N SER A 367 -32.63 26.04 29.69
CA SER A 367 -33.32 25.07 30.54
C SER A 367 -32.36 24.24 31.40
N ASN A 368 -31.14 23.99 30.92
CA ASN A 368 -30.08 23.37 31.70
C ASN A 368 -29.59 24.32 32.81
N ALA A 369 -29.29 25.57 32.47
CA ALA A 369 -28.85 26.60 33.43
C ALA A 369 -29.86 26.80 34.56
N LEU A 370 -31.15 26.97 34.26
CA LEU A 370 -32.19 27.15 35.27
C LEU A 370 -32.34 25.95 36.20
N ARG A 371 -32.16 24.73 35.67
CA ARG A 371 -32.29 23.49 36.44
C ARG A 371 -31.19 23.31 37.48
N HIS A 372 -29.95 23.66 37.12
CA HIS A 372 -28.78 23.47 37.98
C HIS A 372 -28.49 24.70 38.86
N THR A 373 -29.27 25.77 38.71
CA THR A 373 -29.19 26.97 39.54
C THR A 373 -30.13 26.84 40.74
N PRO A 374 -29.65 27.00 41.99
CA PRO A 374 -30.53 27.00 43.15
C PRO A 374 -31.37 28.29 43.23
N PRO A 375 -32.49 28.29 43.97
CA PRO A 375 -33.28 29.51 44.23
C PRO A 375 -32.40 30.63 44.81
N GLY A 376 -32.55 31.84 44.28
CA GLY A 376 -31.71 33.01 44.58
C GLY A 376 -30.47 33.15 43.68
N GLY A 377 -30.21 32.18 42.81
CA GLY A 377 -29.12 32.23 41.83
C GLY A 377 -29.43 33.08 40.59
N GLN A 378 -28.48 33.10 39.66
CA GLN A 378 -28.53 33.97 38.47
C GLN A 378 -28.16 33.21 37.19
N VAL A 379 -28.83 33.55 36.10
CA VAL A 379 -28.54 33.06 34.76
C VAL A 379 -28.42 34.24 33.80
N TRP A 380 -27.29 34.32 33.10
CA TRP A 380 -26.99 35.38 32.13
C TRP A 380 -26.88 34.78 30.73
N CYS A 381 -27.65 35.34 29.80
CA CYS A 381 -27.58 35.00 28.38
C CYS A 381 -26.99 36.19 27.63
N THR A 382 -25.94 35.98 26.84
CA THR A 382 -25.33 37.06 26.04
C THR A 382 -25.06 36.65 24.61
N ALA A 383 -25.01 37.64 23.72
CA ALA A 383 -24.56 37.48 22.33
C ALA A 383 -23.55 38.58 22.01
N LYS A 384 -22.44 38.24 21.35
CA LYS A 384 -21.40 39.20 20.94
C LYS A 384 -20.72 38.78 19.63
N ALA A 385 -20.13 39.74 18.92
CA ALA A 385 -19.24 39.41 17.81
C ALA A 385 -18.02 38.61 18.32
N GLY A 386 -17.60 37.61 17.55
CA GLY A 386 -16.46 36.77 17.90
C GLY A 386 -15.12 37.51 17.79
N GLU A 387 -14.15 37.10 18.60
CA GLU A 387 -12.80 37.65 18.65
C GLU A 387 -11.75 36.57 18.36
N GLY A 388 -10.51 36.97 18.05
CA GLY A 388 -9.42 36.01 17.77
C GLY A 388 -9.70 35.11 16.56
N ASN A 389 -9.64 33.79 16.77
CA ASN A 389 -9.91 32.77 15.74
C ASN A 389 -11.38 32.73 15.30
N ASP A 390 -12.30 33.28 16.10
CA ASP A 390 -13.73 33.29 15.86
C ASP A 390 -14.24 34.63 15.30
N ARG A 391 -13.33 35.47 14.77
CA ARG A 391 -13.61 36.84 14.24
C ARG A 391 -14.70 36.94 13.17
N ARG A 392 -15.07 35.83 12.53
CA ARG A 392 -16.16 35.75 11.54
C ARG A 392 -17.34 34.96 12.07
N SER A 393 -17.67 35.14 13.34
CA SER A 393 -18.79 34.45 13.99
C SER A 393 -19.47 35.36 15.02
N VAL A 394 -20.66 34.95 15.44
CA VAL A 394 -21.36 35.48 16.61
C VAL A 394 -21.31 34.43 17.71
N ILE A 395 -20.84 34.82 18.89
CA ILE A 395 -20.73 33.96 20.06
C ILE A 395 -21.91 34.26 20.98
N PHE A 396 -22.71 33.23 21.22
CA PHE A 396 -23.74 33.20 22.25
C PHE A 396 -23.19 32.53 23.51
N SER A 397 -23.64 32.97 24.68
CA SER A 397 -23.32 32.30 25.94
C SER A 397 -24.50 32.25 26.89
N VAL A 398 -24.55 31.17 27.68
CA VAL A 398 -25.47 30.97 28.79
C VAL A 398 -24.63 30.61 30.01
N ARG A 399 -24.61 31.51 31.01
CA ARG A 399 -23.85 31.35 32.24
C ARG A 399 -24.80 31.24 33.43
N ASP A 400 -24.51 30.32 34.34
CA ASP A 400 -25.25 30.10 35.58
C ASP A 400 -24.36 30.21 36.81
N THR A 401 -24.98 30.36 37.99
CA THR A 401 -24.34 30.29 39.32
C THR A 401 -24.65 28.97 40.03
N GLY A 402 -24.83 27.89 39.27
CA GLY A 402 -25.22 26.58 39.78
C GLY A 402 -24.10 25.80 40.43
N GLU A 403 -24.31 24.49 40.56
CA GLU A 403 -23.37 23.56 41.20
C GLU A 403 -22.04 23.38 40.43
N GLY A 404 -22.00 23.75 39.15
CA GLY A 404 -20.85 23.54 38.27
C GLY A 404 -20.65 22.06 37.88
N ILE A 405 -19.67 21.82 37.03
CA ILE A 405 -19.37 20.51 36.44
C ILE A 405 -17.97 20.08 36.87
N ALA A 406 -17.80 18.82 37.26
CA ALA A 406 -16.49 18.28 37.60
C ALA A 406 -15.56 18.26 36.37
N PRO A 407 -14.24 18.52 36.54
CA PRO A 407 -13.29 18.55 35.42
C PRO A 407 -13.25 17.25 34.59
N GLN A 408 -13.54 16.12 35.23
CA GLN A 408 -13.58 14.79 34.59
C GLN A 408 -14.81 14.59 33.70
N ASP A 409 -15.90 15.30 33.96
CA ASP A 409 -17.16 15.17 33.23
C ASP A 409 -17.25 16.17 32.08
N LEU A 410 -16.57 17.31 32.21
CA LEU A 410 -16.56 18.42 31.25
C LEU A 410 -16.22 18.01 29.79
N PRO A 411 -15.30 17.07 29.52
CA PRO A 411 -15.05 16.58 28.15
C PRO A 411 -16.22 15.78 27.55
N HIS A 412 -17.09 15.23 28.39
CA HIS A 412 -18.11 14.25 28.02
C HIS A 412 -19.53 14.81 28.03
N ILE A 413 -19.78 16.01 28.57
CA ILE A 413 -21.14 16.61 28.68
C ILE A 413 -21.89 16.78 27.35
N PHE A 414 -21.18 16.84 26.22
CA PHE A 414 -21.78 16.91 24.89
C PHE A 414 -21.91 15.53 24.21
N GLU A 415 -21.46 14.47 24.87
CA GLU A 415 -21.72 13.10 24.43
C GLU A 415 -23.20 12.74 24.66
N ARG A 416 -23.69 11.83 23.84
CA ARG A 416 -25.11 11.43 23.88
C ARG A 416 -25.39 10.65 25.14
N LEU A 417 -26.52 10.94 25.77
CA LEU A 417 -27.03 10.18 26.92
C LEU A 417 -26.05 10.21 28.11
N TYR A 418 -25.04 11.10 28.06
CA TYR A 418 -24.07 11.27 29.13
C TYR A 418 -24.69 12.09 30.27
N ARG A 419 -24.43 11.64 31.50
CA ARG A 419 -24.99 12.21 32.73
C ARG A 419 -23.96 12.07 33.83
N ALA A 420 -23.57 13.19 34.46
CA ALA A 420 -22.59 13.18 35.55
C ALA A 420 -23.12 12.38 36.76
N ASP A 421 -24.42 12.53 37.11
CA ASP A 421 -25.06 11.80 38.21
C ASP A 421 -26.37 11.12 37.76
N LYS A 422 -26.34 9.80 37.51
CA LYS A 422 -27.52 9.02 37.08
C LYS A 422 -28.68 9.05 38.09
N ALA A 423 -28.40 9.22 39.39
CA ALA A 423 -29.41 9.18 40.46
C ALA A 423 -30.09 10.53 40.75
N ARG A 424 -29.45 11.66 40.40
CA ARG A 424 -29.99 13.02 40.68
C ARG A 424 -30.75 13.63 39.51
N SER A 425 -30.65 13.04 38.32
CA SER A 425 -31.22 13.60 37.10
C SER A 425 -32.51 12.91 36.65
N GLU A 426 -33.25 12.18 37.49
CA GLU A 426 -34.47 11.47 37.07
C GLU A 426 -35.39 12.36 36.20
N GLY A 427 -35.69 11.90 34.97
CA GLY A 427 -36.52 12.63 34.00
C GLY A 427 -35.78 13.35 32.85
N GLN A 428 -34.46 13.52 32.88
CA GLN A 428 -33.70 14.08 31.75
C GLN A 428 -33.29 13.02 30.72
N SER A 429 -33.36 13.35 29.42
CA SER A 429 -32.96 12.43 28.35
C SER A 429 -31.44 12.37 28.15
N GLY A 430 -30.64 13.29 28.71
CA GLY A 430 -29.19 13.39 28.40
C GLY A 430 -28.89 13.71 26.92
N LEU A 431 -29.90 14.06 26.12
CA LEU A 431 -29.77 14.35 24.69
C LEU A 431 -29.64 15.86 24.40
N GLY A 432 -30.11 16.74 25.29
CA GLY A 432 -30.22 18.18 25.02
C GLY A 432 -28.91 18.84 24.61
N LEU A 433 -27.83 18.61 25.36
CA LEU A 433 -26.50 19.15 25.04
C LEU A 433 -25.90 18.53 23.75
N ALA A 434 -26.14 17.23 23.51
CA ALA A 434 -25.71 16.57 22.28
C ALA A 434 -26.47 17.09 21.03
N ILE A 435 -27.76 17.42 21.18
CA ILE A 435 -28.56 18.09 20.14
C ILE A 435 -28.03 19.49 19.90
N ALA A 436 -27.81 20.27 20.96
CA ALA A 436 -27.24 21.61 20.87
C ALA A 436 -25.93 21.59 20.07
N ARG A 437 -25.04 20.64 20.37
CA ARG A 437 -23.81 20.41 19.60
C ARG A 437 -24.07 20.08 18.15
N SER A 438 -24.94 19.10 17.87
CA SER A 438 -25.25 18.67 16.50
C SER A 438 -25.84 19.79 15.64
N LEU A 439 -26.71 20.62 16.23
CA LEU A 439 -27.31 21.76 15.54
C LEU A 439 -26.27 22.85 15.28
N VAL A 440 -25.42 23.18 16.24
CA VAL A 440 -24.33 24.16 16.07
C VAL A 440 -23.33 23.69 15.01
N GLU A 441 -22.92 22.42 15.05
CA GLU A 441 -22.00 21.84 14.06
C GLU A 441 -22.63 21.82 12.66
N ALA A 442 -23.93 21.54 12.53
CA ALA A 442 -24.64 21.63 11.25
C ALA A 442 -24.66 23.07 10.68
N HIS A 443 -24.58 24.08 11.53
CA HIS A 443 -24.42 25.47 11.11
C HIS A 443 -22.98 25.82 10.68
N GLY A 444 -22.01 24.91 10.87
CA GLY A 444 -20.58 25.17 10.68
C GLY A 444 -19.94 25.87 11.89
N GLY A 445 -20.64 25.86 13.03
CA GLY A 445 -20.22 26.49 14.26
C GLY A 445 -19.47 25.57 15.21
N ARG A 446 -19.20 26.08 16.42
CA ARG A 446 -18.56 25.35 17.53
C ARG A 446 -19.30 25.60 18.82
N ILE A 447 -19.44 24.58 19.67
CA ILE A 447 -19.98 24.69 21.04
C ILE A 447 -18.91 24.24 22.05
N TRP A 448 -18.86 24.85 23.22
CA TRP A 448 -17.99 24.46 24.33
C TRP A 448 -18.56 24.89 25.68
N ALA A 449 -17.94 24.44 26.77
CA ALA A 449 -18.31 24.86 28.12
C ALA A 449 -17.07 25.11 28.98
N GLU A 450 -17.23 26.01 29.94
CA GLU A 450 -16.28 26.31 31.00
C GLU A 450 -17.03 26.20 32.32
N SER A 451 -16.50 25.47 33.30
CA SER A 451 -17.16 25.33 34.60
C SER A 451 -16.15 25.06 35.69
N THR A 452 -16.46 25.50 36.90
CA THR A 452 -15.73 25.19 38.12
C THR A 452 -16.74 24.73 39.16
N PRO A 453 -16.53 23.57 39.81
CA PRO A 453 -17.43 23.08 40.84
C PRO A 453 -17.70 24.13 41.92
N GLY A 454 -18.97 24.37 42.23
CA GLY A 454 -19.45 25.36 43.20
C GLY A 454 -19.48 26.81 42.70
N MET A 455 -19.05 27.09 41.48
CA MET A 455 -19.04 28.44 40.88
C MET A 455 -19.97 28.59 39.66
N GLY A 456 -20.69 27.52 39.29
CA GLY A 456 -21.57 27.47 38.12
C GLY A 456 -20.88 27.07 36.83
N SER A 457 -21.62 27.17 35.73
CA SER A 457 -21.17 26.80 34.39
C SER A 457 -21.41 27.91 33.38
N ALA A 458 -20.60 27.95 32.33
CA ALA A 458 -20.76 28.84 31.20
C ALA A 458 -20.68 28.01 29.92
N PHE A 459 -21.79 27.93 29.20
CA PHE A 459 -21.88 27.29 27.89
C PHE A 459 -21.79 28.35 26.80
N PHE A 460 -21.06 28.05 25.74
CA PHE A 460 -20.83 28.97 24.64
C PHE A 460 -21.06 28.26 23.31
N PHE A 461 -21.63 28.95 22.34
CA PHE A 461 -21.62 28.49 20.95
C PHE A 461 -21.37 29.64 19.97
N ALA A 462 -20.61 29.36 18.92
CA ALA A 462 -20.23 30.30 17.88
C ALA A 462 -20.89 29.91 16.56
N ILE A 463 -21.55 30.86 15.88
CA ILE A 463 -22.18 30.68 14.57
C ILE A 463 -21.48 31.58 13.55
N PRO A 464 -20.96 31.04 12.43
CA PRO A 464 -20.36 31.85 11.38
C PRO A 464 -21.33 32.89 10.79
N ILE A 465 -20.80 34.06 10.43
CA ILE A 465 -21.55 35.18 9.81
C ILE A 465 -21.96 34.84 8.38
#